data_AF-A0A151UHH8-F1
#
_entry.id   AF-A0A151UHH8-F1
#
_cell.length_a   1.000
_cell.length_b   1.000
_cell.length_c   1.000
_cell.angle_alpha   90.00
_cell.angle_beta   90.00
_cell.angle_gamma   90.00
#
_symmetry.space_group_name_H-M   'P 1'
#
loop_
_entity.id
_entity.type
_entity.pdbx_description
1 polymer ?
#
loop_
_entity_poly.entity_id
_entity_poly.type
_entity_poly.pdbx_seq_one_letter_code
_entity_poly.pdbx_strand_id
1 'polypeptide(L)'
;MASTVSLDVPDGPVMSLISKRLYALRKKLNRINAMEDSVSQGKPLNKEQEEVLRSKPSVLAFIDELEKLDQPLASALAEELEASVAYTRHGTAENFDSSEPPPHSNEAVLEDLLNLLYFGSLFDVKSDFTSMMLTRTHERGCCLTYDYVIDDATDLLGEKDLDSFLP
;
A
#
# COMPACT_ATOMS: atom_id res chain seq x y z
N MET A 1 22.28 27.25 16.99
CA MET A 1 20.81 27.08 16.92
C MET A 1 20.41 27.28 15.47
N ALA A 2 20.50 26.23 14.65
CA ALA A 2 20.02 26.30 13.27
C ALA A 2 18.51 26.05 13.32
N SER A 3 17.71 27.09 13.12
CA SER A 3 16.29 26.96 12.87
C SER A 3 16.13 26.24 11.53
N THR A 4 15.77 24.96 11.60
CA THR A 4 15.25 24.23 10.46
C THR A 4 13.95 24.89 10.06
N VAL A 5 14.00 25.67 8.97
CA VAL A 5 12.82 26.14 8.25
C VAL A 5 12.04 24.89 7.88
N SER A 6 10.94 24.65 8.59
CA SER A 6 9.90 23.73 8.18
C SER A 6 9.30 24.32 6.91
N LEU A 7 9.87 23.97 5.77
CA LEU A 7 9.19 24.10 4.50
C LEU A 7 7.92 23.28 4.65
N ASP A 8 6.78 23.96 4.74
CA ASP A 8 5.44 23.41 4.53
C ASP A 8 5.35 22.86 3.10
N VAL A 9 6.13 21.82 2.81
CA VAL A 9 5.73 20.84 1.80
C VAL A 9 4.54 20.15 2.45
N PRO A 10 3.34 20.15 1.84
CA PRO A 10 2.23 19.38 2.36
C PRO A 10 2.71 17.95 2.45
N ASP A 11 2.90 17.48 3.69
CA ASP A 11 3.38 16.15 4.00
C ASP A 11 2.62 15.17 3.11
N GLY A 12 3.34 14.46 2.25
CA GLY A 12 2.71 13.58 1.27
C GLY A 12 1.73 12.61 1.95
N PRO A 13 0.78 12.00 1.22
CA PRO A 13 -0.24 11.14 1.81
C PRO A 13 0.31 10.09 2.79
N VAL A 14 1.50 9.57 2.50
CA VAL A 14 2.25 8.61 3.33
C VAL A 14 2.70 9.24 4.66
N MET A 15 3.38 10.39 4.62
CA MET A 15 3.87 11.09 5.83
C MET A 15 2.71 11.53 6.72
N SER A 16 1.61 12.02 6.12
CA SER A 16 0.39 12.35 6.86
C SER A 16 -0.18 11.14 7.60
N LEU A 17 -0.15 9.95 6.99
CA LEU A 17 -0.61 8.71 7.62
C LEU A 17 0.29 8.33 8.80
N ILE A 18 1.61 8.39 8.62
CA ILE A 18 2.60 8.09 9.67
C ILE A 18 2.42 9.03 10.86
N SER A 19 2.34 10.34 10.60
CA SER A 19 2.10 11.36 11.61
C SER A 19 0.80 11.14 12.39
N LYS A 20 -0.30 10.81 11.70
CA LYS A 20 -1.59 10.48 12.35
C LYS A 20 -1.48 9.22 13.21
N ARG A 21 -0.78 8.19 12.72
CA ARG A 21 -0.62 6.92 13.44
C ARG A 21 0.26 7.10 14.69
N LEU A 22 1.35 7.87 14.58
CA LEU A 22 2.20 8.26 15.71
C LEU A 22 1.41 9.04 16.76
N TYR A 23 0.59 10.02 16.34
CA TYR A 23 -0.28 10.75 17.26
C TYR A 23 -1.22 9.82 18.03
N ALA A 24 -1.90 8.90 17.34
CA ALA A 24 -2.83 7.96 17.96
C ALA A 24 -2.12 7.01 18.95
N LEU A 25 -0.94 6.50 18.59
CA LEU A 25 -0.13 5.63 19.45
C LEU A 25 0.38 6.37 20.69
N ARG A 26 0.90 7.59 20.54
CA ARG A 26 1.33 8.44 21.67
C ARG A 26 0.15 8.77 22.59
N LYS A 27 -1.03 9.04 22.03
CA LYS A 27 -2.26 9.24 22.82
C LYS A 27 -2.64 7.98 23.60
N LYS A 28 -2.52 6.79 22.99
CA LYS A 28 -2.75 5.50 23.66
C LYS A 28 -1.71 5.27 24.77
N LEU A 29 -0.43 5.55 24.53
CA LEU A 29 0.63 5.45 25.53
C LEU A 29 0.38 6.36 26.73
N ASN A 30 -0.05 7.61 26.51
CA ASN A 30 -0.41 8.53 27.58
C ASN A 30 -1.59 8.00 28.43
N ARG A 31 -2.58 7.38 27.78
CA ARG A 31 -3.69 6.71 28.50
C ARG A 31 -3.21 5.52 29.32
N ILE A 32 -2.29 4.72 28.80
CA ILE A 32 -1.67 3.59 29.50
C ILE A 32 -0.92 4.07 30.74
N ASN A 33 -0.06 5.09 30.61
CA ASN A 33 0.70 5.64 31.72
C ASN A 33 -0.23 6.18 32.82
N ALA A 34 -1.29 6.91 32.46
CA ALA A 34 -2.28 7.40 33.43
C ALA A 34 -3.03 6.26 34.17
N MET A 35 -3.24 5.12 33.50
CA MET A 35 -3.80 3.92 34.15
C MET A 35 -2.79 3.26 35.08
N GLU A 36 -1.52 3.16 34.71
CA GLU A 36 -0.46 2.64 35.60
C GLU A 36 -0.35 3.49 36.88
N ASP A 37 -0.42 4.82 36.75
CA ASP A 37 -0.44 5.72 37.90
C ASP A 37 -1.66 5.44 38.79
N SER A 38 -2.84 5.23 38.20
CA SER A 38 -4.06 4.87 38.94
C SER A 38 -3.95 3.53 39.66
N VAL A 39 -3.27 2.56 39.05
CA VAL A 39 -3.01 1.23 39.64
C VAL A 39 -2.02 1.31 40.78
N SER A 40 -0.98 2.14 40.66
CA SER A 40 -0.02 2.38 41.75
C SER A 40 -0.69 3.03 42.98
N GLN A 41 -1.80 3.76 42.77
CA GLN A 41 -2.67 4.28 43.83
C GLN A 41 -3.67 3.25 44.39
N GLY A 42 -3.62 2.00 43.93
CA GLY A 42 -4.44 0.89 44.43
C GLY A 42 -5.84 0.77 43.82
N LYS A 43 -6.14 1.45 42.70
CA LYS A 43 -7.43 1.27 42.02
C LYS A 43 -7.51 -0.12 41.34
N PRO A 44 -8.59 -0.88 41.55
CA PRO A 44 -8.78 -2.15 40.86
C PRO A 44 -9.03 -1.93 39.36
N LEU A 45 -8.54 -2.87 38.55
CA LEU A 45 -8.72 -2.87 37.09
C LEU A 45 -9.84 -3.83 36.69
N ASN A 46 -10.54 -3.48 35.62
CA ASN A 46 -11.36 -4.44 34.88
C ASN A 46 -10.51 -5.20 33.84
N LYS A 47 -11.11 -6.23 33.23
CA LYS A 47 -10.43 -7.09 32.24
C LYS A 47 -9.94 -6.33 31.00
N GLU A 48 -10.73 -5.37 30.51
CA GLU A 48 -10.38 -4.55 29.35
C GLU A 48 -9.18 -3.64 29.63
N GLN A 49 -9.13 -3.02 30.81
CA GLN A 49 -8.02 -2.16 31.22
C GLN A 49 -6.72 -2.95 31.37
N GLU A 50 -6.79 -4.19 31.85
CA GLU A 50 -5.64 -5.07 31.94
C GLU A 50 -5.08 -5.43 30.55
N GLU A 51 -5.96 -5.71 29.57
CA GLU A 51 -5.55 -5.93 28.18
C GLU A 51 -4.90 -4.67 27.57
N VAL A 52 -5.43 -3.49 27.87
CA VAL A 52 -4.85 -2.23 27.41
C VAL A 52 -3.45 -2.01 28.01
N LEU A 53 -3.25 -2.29 29.31
CA LEU A 53 -1.92 -2.24 29.94
C LEU A 53 -0.95 -3.26 29.33
N ARG A 54 -1.42 -4.49 29.08
CA ARG A 54 -0.62 -5.54 28.43
C ARG A 54 -0.14 -5.13 27.05
N SER A 55 -0.86 -4.24 26.36
CA SER A 55 -0.47 -3.73 25.03
C SER A 55 0.67 -2.70 25.05
N LYS A 56 1.13 -2.23 26.22
CA LYS A 56 2.18 -1.20 26.36
C LYS A 56 3.47 -1.51 25.60
N PRO A 57 4.07 -2.72 25.70
CA PRO A 57 5.32 -3.01 25.01
C PRO A 57 5.17 -2.91 23.49
N SER A 58 4.07 -3.41 22.93
CA SER A 58 3.78 -3.33 21.50
C SER A 58 3.54 -1.88 21.05
N VAL A 59 2.87 -1.06 21.86
CA VAL A 59 2.68 0.37 21.55
C VAL A 59 4.02 1.11 21.49
N LEU A 60 4.93 0.84 22.42
CA LEU A 60 6.27 1.43 22.43
C LEU A 60 7.10 0.97 21.21
N ALA A 61 7.06 -0.32 20.89
CA ALA A 61 7.73 -0.86 19.70
C ALA A 61 7.22 -0.18 18.41
N PHE A 62 5.91 -0.05 18.23
CA PHE A 62 5.34 0.62 17.06
C PHE A 62 5.69 2.10 16.97
N ILE A 63 5.83 2.80 18.11
CA ILE A 63 6.28 4.21 18.10
C ILE A 63 7.72 4.29 17.60
N ASP A 64 8.62 3.49 18.17
CA ASP A 64 10.05 3.47 17.80
C ASP A 64 10.25 3.09 16.33
N GLU A 65 9.52 2.08 15.83
CA GLU A 65 9.56 1.69 14.42
C GLU A 65 9.10 2.82 13.48
N LEU A 66 7.97 3.46 13.79
CA LEU A 66 7.46 4.55 12.95
C LEU A 66 8.35 5.79 12.99
N GLU A 67 8.95 6.12 14.13
CA GLU A 67 9.93 7.22 14.24
C GLU A 67 11.19 6.94 13.42
N LYS A 68 11.64 5.67 13.38
CA LYS A 68 12.78 5.26 12.55
C LYS A 68 12.49 5.31 11.05
N LEU A 69 11.23 5.16 10.63
CA LEU A 69 10.84 5.21 9.22
C LEU A 69 10.70 6.63 8.66
N ASP A 70 10.49 7.63 9.52
CA ASP A 70 10.25 9.02 9.15
C ASP A 70 11.39 9.61 8.30
N GLN A 71 12.63 9.47 8.78
CA GLN A 71 13.81 10.01 8.11
C GLN A 71 14.17 9.28 6.81
N PRO A 72 14.20 7.94 6.74
CA PRO A 72 14.40 7.21 5.48
C PRO A 72 13.40 7.57 4.38
N LEU A 73 12.12 7.74 4.73
CA LEU A 73 11.08 8.10 3.77
C LEU A 73 11.23 9.54 3.27
N ALA A 74 11.54 10.48 4.16
CA ALA A 74 11.82 11.86 3.77
C ALA A 74 13.06 11.96 2.86
N SER A 75 14.12 11.18 3.13
CA SER A 75 15.32 11.12 2.29
C SER A 75 15.01 10.55 0.91
N ALA A 76 14.31 9.41 0.84
CA ALA A 76 13.94 8.78 -0.41
C ALA A 76 13.08 9.71 -1.29
N LEU A 77 12.13 10.42 -0.69
CA LEU A 77 11.31 11.41 -1.41
C LEU A 77 12.16 12.56 -1.96
N ALA A 78 13.11 13.07 -1.18
CA ALA A 78 14.01 14.12 -1.64
C ALA A 78 14.87 13.64 -2.82
N GLU A 79 15.43 12.43 -2.74
CA GLU A 79 16.21 11.82 -3.82
C GLU A 79 15.39 11.63 -5.10
N GLU A 80 14.14 11.16 -5.00
CA GLU A 80 13.24 11.03 -6.16
C GLU A 80 12.88 12.37 -6.80
N LEU A 81 12.63 13.40 -5.99
CA LEU A 81 12.36 14.76 -6.48
C LEU A 81 13.58 15.36 -7.19
N GLU A 82 14.77 15.18 -6.62
CA GLU A 82 16.02 15.63 -7.24
C GLU A 82 16.28 14.90 -8.57
N ALA A 83 16.09 13.59 -8.62
CA ALA A 83 16.22 12.79 -9.83
C ALA A 83 15.21 13.22 -10.92
N SER A 84 13.97 13.51 -10.54
CA SER A 84 12.91 13.98 -11.46
C SER A 84 13.25 15.34 -12.07
N VAL A 85 13.80 16.26 -11.27
CA VAL A 85 14.25 17.57 -11.75
C VAL A 85 15.48 17.43 -12.66
N ALA A 86 16.39 16.51 -12.36
CA ALA A 86 17.56 16.24 -13.20
C ALA A 86 17.17 15.66 -14.57
N TYR A 87 16.21 14.73 -14.63
CA TYR A 87 15.69 14.17 -15.88
C TYR A 87 15.07 15.25 -16.77
N THR A 88 14.24 16.12 -16.18
CA THR A 88 13.58 17.22 -16.91
C THR A 88 14.58 18.20 -17.53
N ARG A 89 15.70 18.47 -16.84
CA ARG A 89 16.77 19.36 -17.34
C ARG A 89 17.60 18.73 -18.45
N HIS A 90 17.77 17.40 -18.46
CA HIS A 90 18.52 16.74 -19.52
C HIS A 90 17.70 16.57 -20.82
N GLY A 91 16.37 16.46 -20.73
CA GLY A 91 15.48 16.41 -21.91
C GLY A 91 15.32 17.75 -22.66
N THR A 92 15.72 18.88 -22.08
CA THR A 92 15.57 20.21 -22.72
C THR A 92 16.84 20.75 -23.40
N ALA A 93 17.98 20.05 -23.32
CA ALA A 93 19.25 20.55 -23.84
C ALA A 93 19.56 20.17 -25.31
N GLU A 94 18.78 19.28 -25.93
CA GLU A 94 18.90 18.95 -27.35
C GLU A 94 17.61 19.26 -28.10
N ASN A 95 17.37 20.54 -28.40
CA ASN A 95 16.52 20.88 -29.53
C ASN A 95 17.04 22.17 -30.18
N PHE A 96 18.07 21.98 -31.01
CA PHE A 96 18.54 22.97 -31.97
C PHE A 96 17.59 22.94 -33.17
N ASP A 97 16.98 24.08 -33.45
CA ASP A 97 16.54 24.58 -34.76
C ASP A 97 16.34 23.54 -35.88
N SER A 98 15.08 23.26 -36.24
CA SER A 98 14.62 23.28 -37.64
C SER A 98 13.12 22.96 -37.75
N SER A 99 12.43 23.82 -38.49
CA SER A 99 11.05 23.69 -38.94
C SER A 99 10.85 22.48 -39.87
N GLU A 100 10.03 21.50 -39.48
CA GLU A 100 9.19 20.66 -40.36
C GLU A 100 8.18 19.85 -39.51
N PRO A 101 7.03 19.40 -40.06
CA PRO A 101 5.90 18.85 -39.30
C PRO A 101 6.24 17.49 -38.66
N PRO A 102 5.69 17.16 -37.47
CA PRO A 102 6.24 16.11 -36.63
C PRO A 102 5.95 14.71 -37.20
N PRO A 103 6.97 13.89 -37.51
CA PRO A 103 6.82 12.44 -37.45
C PRO A 103 6.70 12.05 -35.97
N HIS A 104 5.85 11.07 -35.65
CA HIS A 104 5.62 10.54 -34.31
C HIS A 104 6.84 10.72 -33.40
N SER A 105 6.76 11.70 -32.49
CA SER A 105 7.91 12.12 -31.70
C SER A 105 8.40 10.92 -30.92
N ASN A 106 9.70 10.64 -31.00
CA ASN A 106 10.34 9.57 -30.23
C ASN A 106 10.00 9.66 -28.73
N GLU A 107 9.72 10.88 -28.24
CA GLU A 107 9.16 11.17 -26.92
C GLU A 107 7.90 10.35 -26.60
N ALA A 108 6.92 10.29 -27.50
CA ALA A 108 5.67 9.56 -27.28
C ALA A 108 5.91 8.05 -27.26
N VAL A 109 6.82 7.56 -28.10
CA VAL A 109 7.21 6.13 -28.12
C VAL A 109 7.97 5.76 -26.84
N LEU A 110 8.82 6.65 -26.35
CA LEU A 110 9.54 6.47 -25.08
C LEU A 110 8.58 6.52 -23.88
N GLU A 111 7.60 7.43 -23.89
CA GLU A 111 6.55 7.50 -22.88
C GLU A 111 5.72 6.22 -22.85
N ASP A 112 5.28 5.72 -24.00
CA ASP A 112 4.56 4.44 -24.11
C ASP A 112 5.40 3.25 -23.63
N LEU A 113 6.70 3.23 -23.97
CA LEU A 113 7.61 2.17 -23.52
C LEU A 113 7.85 2.21 -22.01
N LEU A 114 7.99 3.42 -21.44
CA LEU A 114 8.17 3.62 -20.01
C LEU A 114 6.90 3.24 -19.24
N ASN A 115 5.74 3.63 -19.75
CA ASN A 115 4.45 3.22 -19.20
C ASN A 115 4.28 1.70 -19.22
N LEU A 116 4.63 1.04 -20.32
CA LEU A 116 4.55 -0.42 -20.44
C LEU A 116 5.48 -1.14 -19.44
N LEU A 117 6.72 -0.67 -19.30
CA LEU A 117 7.68 -1.24 -18.36
C LEU A 117 7.27 -0.99 -16.90
N TYR A 118 6.77 0.21 -16.60
CA TYR A 118 6.26 0.58 -15.30
C TYR A 118 5.07 -0.28 -14.87
N PHE A 119 4.01 -0.35 -15.70
CA PHE A 119 2.86 -1.20 -15.38
C PHE A 119 3.23 -2.68 -15.38
N GLY A 120 4.11 -3.14 -16.28
CA GLY A 120 4.58 -4.53 -16.30
C GLY A 120 5.38 -4.93 -15.06
N SER A 121 6.02 -3.97 -14.37
CA SER A 121 6.75 -4.22 -13.12
C SER A 121 5.88 -4.09 -11.87
N LEU A 122 4.87 -3.22 -11.88
CA LEU A 122 3.87 -3.11 -10.80
C LEU A 122 3.01 -4.37 -10.70
N PHE A 123 2.67 -4.96 -11.83
CA PHE A 123 1.86 -6.17 -11.91
C PHE A 123 2.77 -7.34 -12.28
N ASP A 124 3.50 -7.90 -11.30
CA ASP A 124 4.20 -9.18 -11.47
C ASP A 124 3.19 -10.32 -11.62
N VAL A 125 2.61 -10.44 -12.82
CA VAL A 125 1.61 -11.46 -13.15
C VAL A 125 2.18 -12.88 -13.08
N LYS A 126 3.49 -13.08 -13.03
CA LYS A 126 4.08 -14.43 -12.98
C LYS A 126 3.89 -15.11 -11.63
N SER A 127 3.92 -14.37 -10.53
CA SER A 127 3.77 -14.94 -9.20
C SER A 127 2.30 -15.32 -8.92
N ASP A 128 1.34 -14.50 -9.34
CA ASP A 128 -0.08 -14.71 -9.02
C ASP A 128 -0.89 -15.48 -10.07
N PHE A 129 -0.39 -15.65 -11.29
CA PHE A 129 -1.13 -16.37 -12.34
C PHE A 129 -1.48 -17.81 -11.95
N THR A 130 -0.54 -18.54 -11.34
CA THR A 130 -0.77 -19.93 -10.92
C THR A 130 -1.76 -20.01 -9.77
N SER A 131 -1.67 -19.07 -8.81
CA SER A 131 -2.60 -18.98 -7.68
C SER A 131 -4.02 -18.63 -8.14
N MET A 132 -4.14 -17.68 -9.07
CA MET A 132 -5.40 -17.29 -9.69
C MET A 132 -6.03 -18.44 -10.49
N MET A 133 -5.24 -19.16 -11.31
CA MET A 133 -5.73 -20.32 -12.07
C MET A 133 -6.16 -21.46 -11.14
N LEU A 134 -5.42 -21.71 -10.06
CA LEU A 134 -5.78 -22.72 -9.07
C LEU A 134 -7.09 -22.36 -8.35
N THR A 135 -7.23 -21.10 -7.92
CA THR A 135 -8.44 -20.61 -7.25
C THR A 135 -9.65 -20.69 -8.19
N ARG A 136 -9.50 -20.25 -9.44
CA ARG A 136 -10.54 -20.36 -10.47
C ARG A 136 -10.98 -21.81 -10.71
N THR A 137 -10.03 -22.75 -10.72
CA THR A 137 -10.35 -24.18 -10.91
C THR A 137 -11.08 -24.75 -9.69
N HIS A 138 -10.66 -24.37 -8.48
CA HIS A 138 -11.30 -24.79 -7.24
C HIS A 138 -12.74 -24.25 -7.12
N GLU A 139 -12.95 -22.97 -7.41
CA GLU A 139 -14.29 -22.36 -7.41
C GLU A 139 -15.22 -23.04 -8.41
N ARG A 140 -14.75 -23.32 -9.63
CA ARG A 140 -15.52 -24.08 -10.63
C ARG A 140 -15.92 -25.46 -10.12
N GLY A 141 -14.99 -26.18 -9.50
CA GLY A 141 -15.28 -27.48 -8.89
C GLY A 141 -16.34 -27.39 -7.79
N CYS A 142 -16.26 -26.39 -6.92
CA CYS A 142 -17.27 -26.15 -5.89
C CYS A 142 -18.66 -25.93 -6.48
N CYS A 143 -18.79 -25.12 -7.54
CA CYS A 143 -20.06 -24.85 -8.21
C CYS A 143 -20.68 -26.13 -8.80
N LEU A 144 -19.88 -26.98 -9.45
CA LEU A 144 -20.38 -28.25 -9.98
C LEU A 144 -20.88 -29.16 -8.86
N THR A 145 -20.19 -29.19 -7.72
CA THR A 145 -20.52 -30.09 -6.61
C THR A 145 -21.61 -29.57 -5.67
N TYR A 146 -22.08 -28.34 -5.85
CA TYR A 146 -22.98 -27.68 -4.91
C TYR A 146 -24.36 -28.37 -4.81
N ASP A 147 -24.90 -28.85 -5.94
CA ASP A 147 -26.23 -29.44 -6.00
C ASP A 147 -26.28 -30.93 -5.66
N TYR A 148 -25.14 -31.57 -5.37
CA TYR A 148 -25.07 -32.98 -4.97
C TYR A 148 -25.74 -33.27 -3.60
N VAL A 149 -26.23 -32.23 -2.92
CA VAL A 149 -26.78 -32.32 -1.55
C VAL A 149 -28.30 -32.59 -1.55
N ILE A 150 -28.99 -32.55 -2.70
CA ILE A 150 -30.43 -32.79 -2.79
C ILE A 150 -30.72 -33.93 -3.78
N ASP A 151 -31.33 -35.01 -3.28
CA ASP A 151 -31.54 -36.32 -3.94
C ASP A 151 -32.48 -36.31 -5.19
N ASP A 152 -32.93 -35.13 -5.64
CA ASP A 152 -33.92 -34.95 -6.73
C ASP A 152 -33.40 -34.13 -7.93
N ALA A 153 -32.10 -33.81 -7.97
CA ALA A 153 -31.50 -33.01 -9.04
C ALA A 153 -31.27 -33.86 -10.31
N THR A 154 -32.23 -33.88 -11.22
CA THR A 154 -32.10 -34.54 -12.54
C THR A 154 -31.33 -33.73 -13.58
N ASP A 155 -31.01 -32.47 -13.28
CA ASP A 155 -30.32 -31.53 -14.18
C ASP A 155 -29.08 -30.95 -13.46
N LEU A 156 -28.02 -31.75 -13.41
CA LEU A 156 -26.77 -31.37 -12.76
C LEU A 156 -25.98 -30.41 -13.64
N LEU A 157 -25.47 -29.33 -13.05
CA LEU A 157 -24.54 -28.41 -13.73
C LEU A 157 -23.33 -29.18 -14.27
N GLY A 158 -23.05 -29.00 -15.55
CA GLY A 158 -21.85 -29.49 -16.21
C GLY A 158 -20.82 -28.39 -16.47
N GLU A 159 -19.61 -28.79 -16.85
CA GLU A 159 -18.51 -27.87 -17.19
C GLU A 159 -18.90 -26.84 -18.28
N LYS A 160 -19.71 -27.28 -19.25
CA LYS A 160 -20.15 -26.45 -20.38
C LYS A 160 -21.10 -25.33 -19.96
N ASP A 161 -21.84 -25.54 -18.88
CA ASP A 161 -22.80 -24.55 -18.37
C ASP A 161 -22.05 -23.37 -17.74
N LEU A 162 -20.92 -23.64 -17.09
CA LEU A 162 -20.04 -22.60 -16.53
C LEU A 162 -19.35 -21.75 -17.62
N ASP A 163 -19.16 -22.29 -18.82
CA ASP A 163 -18.55 -21.58 -19.93
C ASP A 163 -19.52 -20.65 -20.66
N SER A 164 -20.84 -20.87 -20.47
CA SER A 164 -21.90 -20.05 -21.07
C SER A 164 -22.10 -18.68 -20.40
N PHE A 165 -21.45 -18.45 -19.24
CA PHE A 165 -21.55 -17.20 -18.48
C PHE A 165 -20.43 -16.19 -18.77
N LEU A 166 -19.47 -16.51 -19.66
CA LEU A 166 -18.46 -15.55 -20.10
C LEU A 166 -18.78 -15.03 -21.52
N PRO A 167 -18.91 -13.71 -21.73
CA PRO A 167 -18.99 -13.12 -23.07
C PRO A 167 -17.67 -13.22 -23.85
#